data_AF-A0A835BZ14-F1
#
_entry.id   AF-A0A835BZ14-F1
#
_cell.length_a   1.000
_cell.length_b   1.000
_cell.length_c   1.000
_cell.angle_alpha   90.00
_cell.angle_beta   90.00
_cell.angle_gamma   90.00
#
_symmetry.space_group_name_H-M   'P 1'
#
loop_
_entity.id
_entity.type
_entity.pdbx_description
1 polymer ?
#
loop_
_entity_poly.entity_id
_entity_poly.type
_entity_poly.pdbx_seq_one_letter_code
_entity_poly.pdbx_strand_id
1 'polypeptide(L)'
;MDVERIDFLKKYIAATLKAIRDGANVKGYSVWSLIDMYEVFGGYKSHFGLIRVDFRDLRRQRQPRLSAYWYSDFLKNNAAVQVEKEAATATSHAQI
;
A
#
# COMPACT_ATOMS: atom_id res chain seq x y z
N MET A 1 7.28 -14.53 -0.13
CA MET A 1 7.42 -13.67 1.07
C MET A 1 6.63 -12.39 0.84
N ASP A 2 6.32 -11.62 1.89
CA ASP A 2 5.48 -10.41 1.83
C ASP A 2 6.18 -9.16 1.24
N VAL A 3 7.15 -9.37 0.36
CA VAL A 3 7.98 -8.30 -0.22
C VAL A 3 7.23 -7.56 -1.33
N GLU A 4 6.46 -8.30 -2.15
CA GLU A 4 5.65 -7.73 -3.22
C GLU A 4 4.65 -6.68 -2.71
N ARG A 5 4.08 -6.90 -1.51
CA ARG A 5 3.21 -5.93 -0.85
C ARG A 5 3.95 -4.64 -0.49
N ILE A 6 5.19 -4.75 -0.02
CA ILE A 6 6.02 -3.57 0.29
C ILE A 6 6.27 -2.76 -0.99
N ASP A 7 6.61 -3.43 -2.08
CA ASP A 7 6.85 -2.77 -3.36
C ASP A 7 5.57 -2.13 -3.91
N PHE A 8 4.42 -2.78 -3.73
CA PHE A 8 3.12 -2.20 -4.05
C PHE A 8 2.84 -0.95 -3.21
N LEU A 9 3.01 -1.00 -1.89
CA LEU A 9 2.82 0.16 -1.02
C LEU A 9 3.72 1.33 -1.41
N LYS A 10 5.00 1.09 -1.66
CA LYS A 10 5.95 2.11 -2.14
C LYS A 10 5.44 2.81 -3.40
N LYS A 11 5.02 2.04 -4.41
CA LYS A 11 4.53 2.57 -5.69
C LYS A 11 3.29 3.44 -5.51
N TYR A 12 2.30 2.99 -4.74
CA TYR A 12 1.06 3.74 -4.55
C TYR A 12 1.22 4.98 -3.67
N ILE A 13 2.09 4.90 -2.65
CA ILE A 13 2.45 6.08 -1.84
C ILE A 13 3.19 7.10 -2.70
N ALA A 14 4.15 6.67 -3.54
CA ALA A 14 4.85 7.55 -4.46
C ALA A 14 3.90 8.23 -5.46
N ALA A 15 2.97 7.47 -6.05
CA ALA A 15 1.96 7.99 -6.96
C ALA A 15 1.02 8.99 -6.27
N THR A 16 0.63 8.72 -5.02
CA THR A 16 -0.19 9.66 -4.23
C THR A 16 0.58 10.96 -3.96
N LEU A 17 1.86 10.87 -3.62
CA LEU A 17 2.71 12.04 -3.42
C LEU A 17 2.91 12.82 -4.73
N LYS A 18 3.03 12.14 -5.88
CA LYS A 18 3.03 12.79 -7.19
C LYS A 18 1.73 13.55 -7.43
N ALA A 19 0.57 12.92 -7.24
CA ALA A 19 -0.72 13.57 -7.42
C ALA A 19 -0.88 14.82 -6.53
N ILE A 20 -0.41 14.77 -5.28
CA ILE A 20 -0.39 15.95 -4.38
C ILE A 20 0.46 17.07 -4.97
N ARG A 21 1.65 16.76 -5.50
CA ARG A 21 2.54 17.74 -6.15
C ARG A 21 1.94 18.32 -7.43
N ASP A 22 1.15 17.52 -8.14
CA ASP A 22 0.44 17.91 -9.35
C ASP A 22 -0.85 18.72 -9.05
N GLY A 23 -1.16 18.98 -7.77
CA GLY A 23 -2.25 19.86 -7.33
C GLY A 23 -3.49 19.15 -6.78
N ALA A 24 -3.48 17.82 -6.67
CA ALA A 24 -4.59 17.08 -6.07
C ALA A 24 -4.70 17.37 -4.55
N ASN A 25 -5.92 17.64 -4.09
CA ASN A 25 -6.19 17.94 -2.68
C ASN A 25 -6.35 16.67 -1.82
N VAL A 26 -5.30 15.84 -1.73
CA VAL A 26 -5.31 14.63 -0.91
C VAL A 26 -4.99 14.97 0.55
N LYS A 27 -5.81 14.50 1.48
CA LYS A 27 -5.66 14.77 2.93
C LYS A 27 -5.11 13.60 3.75
N GLY A 28 -5.08 12.41 3.18
CA GLY A 28 -4.61 11.22 3.88
C GLY A 28 -4.51 10.01 2.97
N TYR A 29 -3.84 8.98 3.47
CA TYR A 29 -3.68 7.68 2.81
C TYR A 29 -4.00 6.59 3.83
N SER A 30 -4.86 5.65 3.46
CA SER A 30 -5.23 4.50 4.29
C SER A 30 -4.95 3.21 3.55
N VAL A 31 -4.20 2.31 4.18
CA VAL A 31 -3.91 1.00 3.62
C VAL A 31 -5.09 0.05 3.81
N TRP A 32 -5.50 -0.63 2.73
CA TRP A 32 -6.34 -1.82 2.83
C TRP A 32 -5.44 -3.06 2.93
N SER A 33 -5.39 -3.75 4.07
CA SER A 33 -6.08 -3.48 5.34
C SER A 33 -5.14 -3.63 6.52
N LEU A 34 -5.55 -3.19 7.71
CA LEU A 34 -4.73 -3.35 8.91
C LEU A 34 -4.55 -4.84 9.28
N ILE A 35 -5.65 -5.61 9.26
CA ILE A 35 -5.69 -7.01 9.65
C ILE A 35 -6.35 -7.85 8.56
N ASP A 36 -5.98 -9.12 8.45
CA ASP A 36 -6.71 -10.05 7.59
C ASP A 36 -8.18 -10.15 8.05
N MET A 37 -9.09 -10.10 7.09
CA MET A 37 -10.54 -10.18 7.31
C MET A 37 -11.20 -11.03 6.22
N TYR A 38 -12.53 -11.16 6.30
CA TYR A 38 -13.30 -11.79 5.22
C TYR A 38 -13.35 -10.86 4.01
N GLU A 39 -12.89 -11.35 2.87
CA GLU A 39 -12.92 -10.59 1.61
C GLU A 39 -14.13 -11.00 0.76
N VAL A 40 -14.90 -10.02 0.30
CA VAL A 40 -16.20 -10.24 -0.39
C VAL A 40 -16.05 -11.20 -1.58
N PHE A 41 -14.97 -11.06 -2.36
CA PHE A 41 -14.71 -11.87 -3.55
C PHE A 41 -13.71 -13.01 -3.33
N GLY A 42 -13.05 -13.03 -2.16
CA GLY A 42 -11.93 -13.94 -1.88
C GLY A 42 -12.14 -14.86 -0.68
N GLY A 43 -13.24 -14.68 0.05
CA GLY A 43 -13.51 -15.33 1.32
C GLY A 43 -12.34 -15.18 2.30
N TYR A 44 -12.07 -16.24 3.07
CA TYR A 44 -10.91 -16.33 3.96
C TYR A 44 -9.64 -16.84 3.26
N LYS A 45 -9.64 -16.97 1.94
CA LYS A 45 -8.46 -17.42 1.17
C LYS A 45 -7.61 -16.24 0.69
N SER A 46 -8.22 -15.06 0.59
CA SER A 46 -7.52 -13.82 0.23
C SER A 46 -7.15 -13.05 1.49
N HIS A 47 -5.91 -12.58 1.54
CA HIS A 47 -5.33 -11.96 2.73
C HIS A 47 -4.60 -10.67 2.35
N PHE A 48 -5.22 -9.53 2.63
CA PHE A 48 -4.66 -8.20 2.33
C PHE A 48 -4.07 -7.50 3.56
N GLY A 49 -4.29 -8.04 4.75
CA GLY A 49 -3.91 -7.42 6.00
C GLY A 49 -2.40 -7.32 6.17
N LEU A 50 -1.94 -6.16 6.67
CA LEU A 50 -0.58 -6.01 7.19
C LEU A 50 -0.33 -6.97 8.37
N ILE A 51 -1.36 -7.28 9.13
CA ILE A 51 -1.33 -8.25 10.23
C ILE A 51 -2.09 -9.49 9.80
N ARG A 52 -1.38 -10.63 9.78
CA ARG A 52 -1.97 -11.93 9.52
C ARG A 52 -2.86 -12.37 10.66
N VAL A 53 -4.01 -12.95 10.35
CA VAL A 53 -4.90 -13.63 11.31
C VAL A 53 -4.94 -15.12 10.99
N ASP A 54 -4.72 -16.00 11.97
CA ASP A 54 -5.01 -17.43 11.80
C ASP A 54 -6.51 -17.69 12.06
N PHE A 55 -7.27 -17.89 10.99
CA PHE A 55 -8.70 -18.19 11.07
C PHE A 55 -9.01 -19.63 11.51
N ARG A 56 -8.01 -20.52 11.56
CA ARG A 56 -8.18 -21.89 12.10
C ARG A 56 -8.04 -21.92 13.61
N ASP A 57 -7.30 -20.98 14.19
CA ASP A 57 -7.18 -20.82 15.63
C ASP A 57 -8.42 -20.09 16.18
N LEU A 58 -9.12 -20.70 17.15
CA LEU A 58 -10.25 -20.09 17.86
C LEU A 58 -9.88 -18.78 18.54
N ARG A 59 -8.61 -18.62 18.96
CA ARG A 59 -8.09 -17.41 19.59
C ARG A 59 -7.77 -16.29 18.60
N ARG A 60 -7.86 -16.58 17.28
CA ARG A 60 -7.60 -15.63 16.19
C ARG A 60 -6.25 -14.93 16.35
N GLN A 61 -5.18 -15.71 16.52
CA GLN A 61 -3.85 -15.17 16.73
C GLN A 61 -3.45 -14.21 15.60
N ARG A 62 -2.88 -13.07 15.99
CA ARG A 62 -2.48 -11.97 15.10
C ARG A 62 -0.96 -11.89 15.00
N GLN A 63 -0.42 -11.89 13.79
CA GLN A 63 1.01 -11.88 13.54
C GLN A 63 1.35 -10.79 12.52
N PRO A 64 2.09 -9.73 12.90
CA PRO A 64 2.52 -8.70 11.95
C PRO A 64 3.37 -9.30 10.83
N ARG A 65 3.08 -8.93 9.60
CA ARG A 65 3.88 -9.33 8.44
C ARG A 65 5.05 -8.35 8.24
N LEU A 66 5.96 -8.68 7.33
CA LEU A 66 7.11 -7.82 7.00
C LEU A 66 6.65 -6.42 6.55
N SER A 67 5.58 -6.35 5.76
CA SER A 67 4.99 -5.07 5.34
C SER A 67 4.48 -4.21 6.51
N ALA A 68 4.04 -4.81 7.62
CA ALA A 68 3.63 -4.06 8.80
C ALA A 68 4.81 -3.33 9.45
N TYR A 69 5.95 -4.01 9.58
CA TYR A 69 7.18 -3.40 10.10
C TYR A 69 7.67 -2.29 9.18
N TRP A 70 7.75 -2.57 7.87
CA TRP A 70 8.13 -1.57 6.88
C TRP A 70 7.20 -0.34 6.89
N TYR A 71 5.88 -0.55 6.96
CA TYR A 71 4.91 0.54 7.00
C TYR A 71 5.02 1.34 8.31
N SER A 72 5.31 0.69 9.44
CA SER A 72 5.61 1.39 10.70
C SER A 72 6.85 2.27 10.59
N ASP A 73 7.92 1.75 9.97
CA ASP A 73 9.15 2.51 9.76
C ASP A 73 8.93 3.69 8.80
N PHE A 74 8.16 3.49 7.73
CA PHE A 74 7.74 4.58 6.84
C PHE A 74 6.99 5.69 7.60
N LEU A 75 5.98 5.34 8.41
CA LEU A 75 5.21 6.30 9.19
C LEU A 75 6.07 7.03 10.25
N LYS A 76 7.12 6.38 10.75
CA LYS A 76 8.11 6.98 11.68
C LYS A 76 9.20 7.78 10.97
N ASN A 77 9.14 7.90 9.64
CA ASN A 77 10.16 8.56 8.81
C ASN A 77 11.54 7.87 8.84
N ASN A 78 11.58 6.57 9.12
CA ASN A 78 12.79 5.72 9.06
C ASN A 78 12.97 5.05 7.70
N ALA A 79 11.97 5.11 6.82
CA ALA A 79 12.02 4.59 5.46
C ALA A 79 11.51 5.63 4.46
N ALA A 80 12.30 5.97 3.44
CA ALA A 80 11.92 6.92 2.41
C ALA A 80 11.27 6.25 1.20
N VAL A 81 10.23 6.88 0.67
CA VAL A 81 9.63 6.53 -0.63
C VAL A 81 10.10 7.57 -1.65
N GLN A 82 10.78 7.11 -2.71
CA GLN A 82 11.24 7.98 -3.78
C GLN A 82 10.11 8.15 -4.81
N VAL A 83 9.90 9.39 -5.26
CA VAL A 83 9.03 9.67 -6.41
C VAL A 83 9.95 9.75 -7.62
N GLU A 84 9.80 8.82 -8.54
CA GLU A 84 10.49 8.89 -9.83
C GLU A 84 10.07 10.18 -10.54
N LYS A 85 11.05 10.95 -11.01
CA LYS A 85 10.78 12.07 -11.91
C LYS A 85 10.43 11.47 -13.26
N GLU A 86 9.22 11.72 -13.75
CA GLU A 86 8.93 11.47 -15.16
C GLU A 86 9.94 12.26 -15.99
N ALA A 87 10.71 11.56 -16.84
CA ALA A 87 11.27 12.19 -18.02
C ALA A 87 10.06 12.68 -18.83
N ALA A 88 10.06 13.95 -19.22
CA ALA A 88 8.96 14.58 -19.92
C ALA A 88 8.69 13.86 -21.25
N THR A 89 7.76 12.92 -21.25
CA THR A 89 7.19 12.39 -22.48
C THR A 89 6.00 13.28 -22.84
N ALA A 90 6.30 14.35 -23.55
CA ALA A 90 5.28 15.15 -24.22
C ALA A 90 4.61 14.29 -25.29
N THR A 91 3.46 13.71 -24.98
CA THR A 91 2.55 13.22 -26.00
C THR A 91 1.31 14.10 -25.98
N SER A 92 1.41 15.17 -26.77
CA SER A 92 0.27 15.96 -27.23
C SER A 92 -0.69 15.03 -27.97
N HIS A 93 -1.78 14.62 -27.33
CA HIS A 93 -2.97 14.15 -28.03
C HIS A 93 -3.90 15.33 -28.30
N ALA A 94 -3.49 16.15 -29.27
CA ALA A 94 -4.40 16.94 -30.07
C ALA A 94 -4.61 16.17 -31.39
N GLN A 95 -5.81 15.62 -31.59
CA GLN A 95 -6.35 15.41 -32.93
C GLN A 95 -7.87 15.24 -32.88
N ILE A 96 -8.53 16.27 -33.42
CA ILE A 96 -9.73 16.35 -34.27
C ILE A 96 -10.89 15.40 -33.92
#